data_AF-A0A956H1I4-F1
#
_entry.id   AF-A0A956H1I4-F1
#
_cell.length_a   1.000
_cell.length_b   1.000
_cell.length_c   1.000
_cell.angle_alpha   90.00
_cell.angle_beta   90.00
_cell.angle_gamma   90.00
#
_symmetry.space_group_name_H-M   'P 1'
#
loop_
_entity.id
_entity.type
_entity.pdbx_description
1 polymer ?
#
loop_
_entity_poly.entity_id
_entity_poly.type
_entity_poly.pdbx_seq_one_letter_code
_entity_poly.pdbx_strand_id
1 'polypeptide(L)'
;MAANPIADSTQHFLTELPAEEREQAEQAMLRDSVRAEGVDMSLADEINLAKAIKCVAGADGLSREELVGLKYLLIISGLPPAFQQHILDFDASTTRVDDVAALFPAASRKACYVLSGTTTVAALDGLSDEERDFSIELGASLGLPPTLVELLIAEARATGLAMHDGNQGMVTELMRLREAIYDFAFEAPVRPPG
;
A
#
# COMPACT_ATOMS: atom_id res chain seq x y z
N MET A 1 -1.02 -21.07 -14.44
CA MET A 1 -1.35 -19.84 -13.67
C MET A 1 -1.06 -18.68 -14.59
N ALA A 2 -1.97 -17.71 -14.72
CA ALA A 2 -1.68 -16.49 -15.44
C ALA A 2 -0.53 -15.76 -14.73
N ALA A 3 0.36 -15.13 -15.50
CA ALA A 3 1.51 -14.42 -14.97
C ALA A 3 1.03 -13.10 -14.33
N ASN A 4 1.53 -12.77 -13.13
CA ASN A 4 1.09 -11.57 -12.41
C ASN A 4 1.89 -10.37 -12.93
N PRO A 5 1.26 -9.40 -13.62
CA PRO A 5 1.98 -8.34 -14.31
C PRO A 5 2.78 -7.44 -13.36
N ILE A 6 2.30 -7.24 -12.13
CA ILE A 6 3.03 -6.46 -11.11
C ILE A 6 4.30 -7.21 -10.72
N ALA A 7 4.15 -8.46 -10.27
CA ALA A 7 5.26 -9.27 -9.77
C ALA A 7 6.30 -9.53 -10.87
N ASP A 8 5.86 -9.83 -12.09
CA ASP A 8 6.74 -10.08 -13.24
C ASP A 8 7.54 -8.84 -13.61
N SER A 9 6.88 -7.68 -13.67
CA SER A 9 7.54 -6.41 -13.94
C SER A 9 8.61 -6.09 -12.89
N THR A 10 8.30 -6.31 -11.62
CA THR A 10 9.24 -6.10 -10.51
C THR A 10 10.40 -7.09 -10.56
N GLN A 11 10.11 -8.38 -10.78
CA GLN A 11 11.13 -9.41 -10.87
C GLN A 11 12.07 -9.14 -12.04
N HIS A 12 11.53 -8.80 -13.22
CA HIS A 12 12.32 -8.47 -14.39
C HIS A 12 13.27 -7.30 -14.11
N PHE A 13 12.74 -6.19 -13.59
CA PHE A 13 13.54 -5.03 -13.22
C PHE A 13 14.65 -5.37 -12.23
N LEU A 14 14.34 -6.11 -11.17
CA LEU A 14 15.36 -6.54 -10.19
C LEU A 14 16.37 -7.51 -10.80
N THR A 15 16.00 -8.37 -11.75
CA THR A 15 16.95 -9.31 -12.37
C THR A 15 17.95 -8.63 -13.31
N GLU A 16 17.61 -7.48 -13.88
CA GLU A 16 18.49 -6.71 -14.76
C GLU A 16 19.52 -5.87 -13.99
N LEU A 17 19.24 -5.56 -12.72
CA LEU A 17 20.15 -4.79 -11.88
C LEU A 17 21.33 -5.65 -11.38
N PRO A 18 22.54 -5.08 -11.29
CA PRO A 18 23.66 -5.69 -10.58
C PRO A 18 23.28 -6.04 -9.13
N ALA A 19 23.80 -7.16 -8.62
CA ALA A 19 23.48 -7.63 -7.27
C ALA A 19 23.81 -6.60 -6.18
N GLU A 20 24.92 -5.88 -6.34
CA GLU A 20 25.35 -4.83 -5.41
C GLU A 20 24.37 -3.65 -5.39
N GLU A 21 23.86 -3.23 -6.55
CA GLU A 21 22.89 -2.13 -6.63
C GLU A 21 21.57 -2.50 -5.94
N ARG A 22 21.11 -3.76 -6.08
CA ARG A 22 19.93 -4.25 -5.36
C ARG A 22 20.13 -4.25 -3.86
N GLU A 23 21.28 -4.75 -3.39
CA GLU A 23 21.58 -4.81 -1.97
C GLU A 23 21.66 -3.39 -1.37
N GLN A 24 22.33 -2.47 -2.06
CA GLN A 24 22.39 -1.07 -1.64
C GLN A 24 21.00 -0.41 -1.60
N ALA A 25 20.14 -0.69 -2.58
CA ALA A 25 18.78 -0.19 -2.63
C ALA A 25 17.93 -0.75 -1.47
N GLU A 26 18.02 -2.05 -1.19
CA GLU A 26 17.34 -2.69 -0.06
C GLU A 26 17.81 -2.06 1.26
N GLN A 27 19.11 -1.89 1.46
CA GLN A 27 19.65 -1.27 2.68
C GLN A 27 19.23 0.19 2.84
N ALA A 28 19.19 0.97 1.75
CA ALA A 28 18.71 2.35 1.79
C ALA A 28 17.23 2.40 2.18
N MET A 29 16.41 1.56 1.55
CA MET A 29 14.99 1.44 1.86
C MET A 29 14.77 1.02 3.32
N LEU A 30 15.44 -0.02 3.81
CA LEU A 30 15.30 -0.47 5.20
C LEU A 30 15.72 0.59 6.23
N ARG A 31 16.71 1.42 5.90
CA ARG A 31 17.20 2.49 6.78
C ARG A 31 16.28 3.70 6.79
N ASP A 32 15.77 4.09 5.63
CA ASP A 32 15.12 5.39 5.42
C ASP A 32 13.57 5.28 5.41
N SER A 33 13.02 4.06 5.36
CA SER A 33 11.58 3.82 5.32
C SER A 33 10.88 4.11 6.65
N VAL A 34 9.78 4.86 6.59
CA VAL A 34 8.87 5.08 7.72
C VAL A 34 7.72 4.07 7.61
N ARG A 35 7.87 2.91 8.26
CA ARG A 35 6.89 1.81 8.22
C ARG A 35 6.02 1.73 9.47
N ALA A 36 4.85 1.11 9.30
CA ALA A 36 4.09 0.56 10.40
C ALA A 36 4.92 -0.49 11.17
N GLU A 37 4.83 -0.48 12.49
CA GLU A 37 5.56 -1.46 13.32
C GLU A 37 5.05 -2.88 13.04
N GLY A 38 5.98 -3.85 12.94
CA GLY A 38 5.66 -5.26 12.74
C GLY A 38 5.29 -5.67 11.30
N VAL A 39 5.52 -4.82 10.30
CA VAL A 39 5.35 -5.17 8.88
C VAL A 39 6.71 -5.20 8.18
N ASP A 40 7.29 -6.40 8.07
CA ASP A 40 8.53 -6.61 7.32
C ASP A 40 8.26 -6.60 5.81
N MET A 41 8.93 -5.70 5.10
CA MET A 41 8.82 -5.54 3.65
C MET A 41 10.20 -5.64 3.00
N SER A 42 10.34 -6.54 2.04
CA SER A 42 11.48 -6.57 1.13
C SER A 42 11.41 -5.43 0.10
N LEU A 43 12.49 -5.17 -0.62
CA LEU A 43 12.49 -4.22 -1.74
C LEU A 43 11.49 -4.62 -2.81
N ALA A 44 11.36 -5.92 -3.11
CA ALA A 44 10.35 -6.40 -4.03
C ALA A 44 8.93 -6.11 -3.52
N ASP A 45 8.68 -6.31 -2.22
CA ASP A 45 7.38 -6.04 -1.62
C ASP A 45 7.01 -4.55 -1.71
N GLU A 46 7.95 -3.64 -1.47
CA GLU A 46 7.70 -2.18 -1.56
C GLU A 46 7.42 -1.73 -2.99
N ILE A 47 8.17 -2.24 -3.97
CA ILE A 47 7.90 -1.95 -5.40
C ILE A 47 6.52 -2.48 -5.79
N ASN A 48 6.19 -3.71 -5.37
CA ASN A 48 4.91 -4.34 -5.63
C ASN A 48 3.76 -3.58 -4.96
N LEU A 49 3.94 -3.14 -3.72
CA LEU A 49 2.96 -2.33 -2.98
C LEU A 49 2.72 -1.00 -3.70
N ALA A 50 3.78 -0.31 -4.10
CA ALA A 50 3.62 0.97 -4.77
C ALA A 50 2.93 0.85 -6.15
N LYS A 51 3.17 -0.23 -6.89
CA LYS A 51 2.43 -0.54 -8.11
C LYS A 51 0.97 -0.90 -7.80
N ALA A 52 0.71 -1.65 -6.73
CA ALA A 52 -0.65 -1.92 -6.26
C ALA A 52 -1.40 -0.64 -5.91
N ILE A 53 -0.75 0.30 -5.20
CA ILE A 53 -1.30 1.64 -4.90
C ILE A 53 -1.71 2.32 -6.20
N LYS A 54 -0.82 2.35 -7.20
CA LYS A 54 -1.11 2.93 -8.52
C LYS A 54 -2.29 2.26 -9.23
N CYS A 55 -2.53 0.96 -9.02
CA CYS A 55 -3.67 0.26 -9.60
C CYS A 55 -4.99 0.67 -8.94
N VAL A 56 -5.01 0.77 -7.61
CA VAL A 56 -6.22 1.12 -6.85
C VAL A 56 -6.58 2.60 -7.04
N ALA A 57 -5.64 3.51 -6.82
CA ALA A 57 -5.79 4.95 -7.08
C ALA A 57 -5.94 5.28 -8.58
N GLY A 58 -5.65 4.32 -9.45
CA GLY A 58 -5.80 4.48 -10.89
C GLY A 58 -7.10 3.90 -11.44
N ALA A 59 -8.01 3.43 -10.59
CA ALA A 59 -9.16 2.63 -11.02
C ALA A 59 -10.16 3.42 -11.88
N ASP A 60 -10.35 4.70 -11.60
CA ASP A 60 -11.14 5.66 -12.40
C ASP A 60 -10.27 6.65 -13.20
N GLY A 61 -8.96 6.63 -12.95
CA GLY A 61 -7.96 7.40 -13.66
C GLY A 61 -7.14 8.25 -12.70
N LEU A 62 -5.86 7.90 -12.57
CA LEU A 62 -4.96 8.49 -11.58
C LEU A 62 -4.90 10.02 -11.68
N SER A 63 -5.39 10.70 -10.64
CA SER A 63 -5.41 12.15 -10.54
C SER A 63 -4.04 12.72 -10.15
N ARG A 64 -3.94 14.05 -10.16
CA ARG A 64 -2.68 14.73 -9.83
C ARG A 64 -2.36 14.59 -8.35
N GLU A 65 -3.36 14.72 -7.50
CA GLU A 65 -3.29 14.65 -6.05
C GLU A 65 -2.82 13.26 -5.60
N GLU A 66 -3.39 12.22 -6.18
CA GLU A 66 -3.02 10.83 -5.92
C GLU A 66 -1.62 10.51 -6.43
N LEU A 67 -1.26 10.99 -7.63
CA LEU A 67 0.11 10.84 -8.15
C LEU A 67 1.14 11.53 -7.25
N VAL A 68 0.80 12.70 -6.69
CA VAL A 68 1.64 13.40 -5.71
C VAL A 68 1.74 12.58 -4.42
N GLY A 69 0.63 12.04 -3.93
CA GLY A 69 0.59 11.13 -2.77
C GLY A 69 1.46 9.90 -2.97
N LEU A 70 1.32 9.21 -4.10
CA LEU A 70 2.15 8.07 -4.47
C LEU A 70 3.62 8.46 -4.47
N LYS A 71 4.02 9.56 -5.14
CA LYS A 71 5.42 10.01 -5.15
C LYS A 71 5.95 10.31 -3.76
N TYR A 72 5.13 10.92 -2.90
CA TYR A 72 5.50 11.15 -1.50
C TYR A 72 5.73 9.83 -0.76
N LEU A 73 4.85 8.83 -0.94
CA LEU A 73 5.04 7.49 -0.40
C LEU A 73 6.35 6.85 -0.86
N LEU A 74 6.69 6.93 -2.15
CA LEU A 74 7.95 6.39 -2.67
C LEU A 74 9.17 7.01 -1.99
N ILE A 75 9.11 8.31 -1.70
CA ILE A 75 10.17 9.05 -1.00
C ILE A 75 10.28 8.58 0.45
N ILE A 76 9.17 8.52 1.19
CA ILE A 76 9.18 8.12 2.61
C ILE A 76 9.38 6.62 2.80
N SER A 77 9.19 5.79 1.76
CA SER A 77 9.60 4.39 1.73
C SER A 77 11.11 4.23 1.48
N GLY A 78 11.86 5.31 1.24
CA GLY A 78 13.31 5.26 1.02
C GLY A 78 13.73 4.65 -0.32
N LEU A 79 12.82 4.59 -1.31
CA LEU A 79 13.13 3.97 -2.59
C LEU A 79 14.05 4.87 -3.43
N PRO A 80 15.15 4.35 -4.01
CA PRO A 80 16.03 5.16 -4.85
C PRO A 80 15.34 5.67 -6.12
N PRO A 81 15.77 6.81 -6.71
CA PRO A 81 15.07 7.44 -7.85
C PRO A 81 14.79 6.52 -9.05
N ALA A 82 15.71 5.61 -9.39
CA ALA A 82 15.51 4.66 -10.49
C ALA A 82 14.35 3.68 -10.23
N PHE A 83 14.16 3.28 -8.98
CA PHE A 83 13.07 2.39 -8.54
C PHE A 83 11.74 3.14 -8.56
N GLN A 84 11.76 4.41 -8.11
CA GLN A 84 10.58 5.27 -8.19
C GLN A 84 10.13 5.43 -9.64
N GLN A 85 11.07 5.70 -10.56
CA GLN A 85 10.78 5.86 -11.98
C GLN A 85 10.19 4.57 -12.57
N HIS A 86 10.77 3.41 -12.26
CA HIS A 86 10.22 2.12 -12.70
C HIS A 86 8.76 1.90 -12.25
N ILE A 87 8.42 2.28 -11.01
CA ILE A 87 7.05 2.21 -10.50
C ILE A 87 6.13 3.19 -11.24
N LEU A 88 6.61 4.42 -11.46
CA LEU A 88 5.84 5.46 -12.15
C LEU A 88 5.60 5.12 -13.63
N ASP A 89 6.52 4.39 -14.27
CA ASP A 89 6.40 3.96 -15.67
C ASP A 89 5.56 2.69 -15.86
N PHE A 90 5.25 1.97 -14.77
CA PHE A 90 4.42 0.76 -14.83
C PHE A 90 3.00 1.06 -15.34
N ASP A 91 2.56 0.37 -16.39
CA ASP A 91 1.19 0.48 -16.91
C ASP A 91 0.22 -0.38 -16.09
N ALA A 92 -0.58 0.29 -15.26
CA ALA A 92 -1.57 -0.36 -14.40
C ALA A 92 -2.87 -0.76 -15.13
N SER A 93 -3.10 -0.30 -16.37
CA SER A 93 -4.40 -0.41 -17.06
C SER A 93 -4.90 -1.83 -17.33
N THR A 94 -4.01 -2.82 -17.25
CA THR A 94 -4.33 -4.24 -17.46
C THR A 94 -4.35 -5.07 -16.18
N THR A 95 -4.08 -4.44 -15.04
CA THR A 95 -3.99 -5.12 -13.74
C THR A 95 -5.38 -5.33 -13.14
N ARG A 96 -5.56 -6.46 -12.45
CA ARG A 96 -6.82 -6.83 -11.79
C ARG A 96 -6.65 -6.87 -10.27
N VAL A 97 -7.76 -6.85 -9.55
CA VAL A 97 -7.79 -7.01 -8.08
C VAL A 97 -7.04 -8.27 -7.64
N ASP A 98 -7.26 -9.40 -8.33
CA ASP A 98 -6.58 -10.67 -8.06
C ASP A 98 -5.06 -10.57 -8.18
N ASP A 99 -4.55 -9.74 -9.10
CA ASP A 99 -3.11 -9.54 -9.27
C ASP A 99 -2.53 -8.80 -8.06
N VAL A 100 -3.25 -7.82 -7.51
CA VAL A 100 -2.82 -7.12 -6.30
C VAL A 100 -2.90 -8.04 -5.07
N ALA A 101 -4.01 -8.76 -4.91
CA ALA A 101 -4.23 -9.64 -3.77
C ALA A 101 -3.20 -10.79 -3.71
N ALA A 102 -2.76 -11.29 -4.87
CA ALA A 102 -1.77 -12.37 -4.96
C ALA A 102 -0.34 -11.95 -4.55
N LEU A 103 -0.04 -10.65 -4.40
CA LEU A 103 1.29 -10.16 -4.03
C LEU A 103 1.62 -10.40 -2.55
N PHE A 104 0.60 -10.54 -1.70
CA PHE A 104 0.77 -10.51 -0.26
C PHE A 104 0.04 -11.66 0.44
N PRO A 105 0.51 -12.11 1.62
CA PRO A 105 -0.18 -13.14 2.38
C PRO A 105 -1.59 -12.69 2.77
N ALA A 106 -2.60 -13.47 2.38
CA ALA A 106 -3.99 -13.23 2.78
C ALA A 106 -4.16 -13.33 4.31
N ALA A 107 -5.20 -12.66 4.83
CA ALA A 107 -5.59 -12.65 6.24
C ALA A 107 -4.42 -12.35 7.20
N SER A 108 -3.61 -11.35 6.85
CA SER A 108 -2.40 -10.97 7.59
C SER A 108 -2.34 -9.47 7.90
N ARG A 109 -1.46 -9.08 8.83
CA ARG A 109 -1.16 -7.65 9.08
C ARG A 109 -0.71 -6.95 7.78
N LYS A 110 0.06 -7.65 6.94
CA LYS A 110 0.51 -7.14 5.64
C LYS A 110 -0.67 -6.91 4.69
N ALA A 111 -1.69 -7.77 4.68
CA ALA A 111 -2.91 -7.54 3.92
C ALA A 111 -3.66 -6.26 4.37
N CYS A 112 -3.77 -6.00 5.67
CA CYS A 112 -4.34 -4.73 6.15
C CYS A 112 -3.50 -3.53 5.76
N TYR A 113 -2.18 -3.64 5.86
CA TYR A 113 -1.25 -2.60 5.45
C TYR A 113 -1.40 -2.26 3.97
N VAL A 114 -1.53 -3.27 3.11
CA VAL A 114 -1.73 -3.11 1.66
C VAL A 114 -3.05 -2.37 1.40
N LEU A 115 -4.17 -2.89 1.91
CA LEU A 115 -5.47 -2.26 1.70
C LEU A 115 -5.49 -0.81 2.20
N SER A 116 -4.99 -0.55 3.41
CA SER A 116 -4.94 0.79 3.95
C SER A 116 -4.07 1.73 3.12
N GLY A 117 -2.87 1.29 2.71
CA GLY A 117 -1.97 2.09 1.89
C GLY A 117 -2.57 2.44 0.53
N THR A 118 -3.16 1.45 -0.16
CA THR A 118 -3.79 1.65 -1.46
C THR A 118 -4.98 2.59 -1.36
N THR A 119 -5.87 2.37 -0.39
CA THR A 119 -7.08 3.18 -0.25
C THR A 119 -6.78 4.58 0.29
N THR A 120 -5.71 4.77 1.09
CA THR A 120 -5.33 6.11 1.56
C THR A 120 -4.91 7.01 0.42
N VAL A 121 -4.15 6.50 -0.56
CA VAL A 121 -3.77 7.29 -1.74
C VAL A 121 -4.98 7.61 -2.60
N ALA A 122 -5.82 6.60 -2.87
CA ALA A 122 -7.09 6.76 -3.59
C ALA A 122 -8.04 7.78 -2.92
N ALA A 123 -7.95 7.93 -1.60
CA ALA A 123 -8.78 8.88 -0.87
C ALA A 123 -8.28 10.34 -0.91
N LEU A 124 -7.12 10.64 -1.51
CA LEU A 124 -6.52 11.97 -1.45
C LEU A 124 -7.32 13.04 -2.21
N ASP A 125 -8.11 12.66 -3.22
CA ASP A 125 -8.97 13.55 -3.98
C ASP A 125 -10.47 13.30 -3.80
N GLY A 126 -10.86 12.32 -2.99
CA GLY A 126 -12.25 12.10 -2.58
C GLY A 126 -12.73 10.65 -2.50
N LEU A 127 -11.92 9.67 -2.90
CA LEU A 127 -12.26 8.24 -3.05
C LEU A 127 -13.58 8.04 -3.82
N SER A 128 -13.47 7.84 -5.13
CA SER A 128 -14.61 7.59 -6.01
C SER A 128 -15.32 6.27 -5.71
N ASP A 129 -16.45 6.04 -6.38
CA ASP A 129 -17.21 4.80 -6.23
C ASP A 129 -16.43 3.62 -6.83
N GLU A 130 -15.77 3.81 -7.97
CA GLU A 130 -14.93 2.81 -8.62
C GLU A 130 -13.74 2.37 -7.74
N GLU A 131 -13.02 3.32 -7.14
CA GLU A 131 -11.89 3.03 -6.26
C GLU A 131 -12.32 2.39 -4.94
N ARG A 132 -13.49 2.82 -4.44
CA ARG A 132 -14.11 2.21 -3.27
C ARG A 132 -14.49 0.76 -3.55
N ASP A 133 -15.15 0.49 -4.67
CA ASP A 133 -15.55 -0.85 -5.06
C ASP A 133 -14.33 -1.74 -5.28
N PHE A 134 -13.28 -1.21 -5.93
CA PHE A 134 -11.98 -1.88 -6.05
C PHE A 134 -11.40 -2.22 -4.66
N SER A 135 -11.38 -1.26 -3.74
CA SER A 135 -10.87 -1.46 -2.38
C SER A 135 -11.66 -2.52 -1.60
N ILE A 136 -12.98 -2.57 -1.79
CA ILE A 136 -13.85 -3.59 -1.17
C ILE A 136 -13.50 -4.98 -1.73
N GLU A 137 -13.43 -5.11 -3.05
CA GLU A 137 -13.08 -6.37 -3.73
C GLU A 137 -11.67 -6.84 -3.34
N LEU A 138 -10.73 -5.90 -3.26
CA LEU A 138 -9.35 -6.15 -2.81
C LEU A 138 -9.33 -6.64 -1.36
N GLY A 139 -10.03 -5.97 -0.45
CA GLY A 139 -10.13 -6.38 0.95
C GLY A 139 -10.68 -7.80 1.11
N ALA A 140 -11.71 -8.14 0.34
CA ALA A 140 -12.27 -9.50 0.31
C ALA A 140 -11.27 -10.52 -0.25
N SER A 141 -10.58 -10.19 -1.33
CA SER A 141 -9.57 -11.05 -1.98
C SER A 141 -8.32 -11.26 -1.10
N LEU A 142 -7.99 -10.27 -0.29
CA LEU A 142 -6.97 -10.34 0.75
C LEU A 142 -7.44 -11.14 1.99
N GLY A 143 -8.67 -11.65 2.01
CA GLY A 143 -9.20 -12.46 3.12
C GLY A 143 -9.50 -11.65 4.38
N LEU A 144 -9.72 -10.34 4.28
CA LEU A 144 -10.04 -9.49 5.41
C LEU A 144 -11.54 -9.53 5.73
N PRO A 145 -11.95 -9.48 7.02
CA PRO A 145 -13.35 -9.39 7.39
C PRO A 145 -14.02 -8.13 6.80
N PRO A 146 -15.27 -8.20 6.29
CA PRO A 146 -15.94 -7.04 5.68
C PRO A 146 -15.98 -5.80 6.58
N THR A 147 -16.21 -5.98 7.88
CA THR A 147 -16.22 -4.88 8.86
C THR A 147 -14.87 -4.20 9.00
N LEU A 148 -13.77 -4.95 8.86
CA LEU A 148 -12.41 -4.41 8.88
C LEU A 148 -12.12 -3.64 7.60
N VAL A 149 -12.55 -4.16 6.45
CA VAL A 149 -12.46 -3.48 5.14
C VAL A 149 -13.19 -2.14 5.19
N GLU A 150 -14.43 -2.12 5.67
CA GLU A 150 -15.20 -0.88 5.84
C GLU A 150 -14.51 0.13 6.76
N LEU A 151 -13.94 -0.34 7.87
CA LEU A 151 -13.24 0.51 8.82
C LEU A 151 -11.97 1.14 8.22
N LEU A 152 -11.18 0.36 7.46
CA LEU A 152 -9.98 0.85 6.79
C LEU A 152 -10.33 1.85 5.67
N ILE A 153 -11.40 1.62 4.91
CA ILE A 153 -11.89 2.58 3.91
C ILE A 153 -12.36 3.87 4.58
N ALA A 154 -13.09 3.78 5.69
CA ALA A 154 -13.58 4.95 6.42
C ALA A 154 -12.42 5.79 6.99
N GLU A 155 -11.41 5.13 7.57
CA GLU A 155 -10.19 5.80 8.05
C GLU A 155 -9.43 6.46 6.90
N ALA A 156 -9.21 5.76 5.79
CA ALA A 156 -8.55 6.31 4.60
C ALA A 156 -9.26 7.57 4.07
N ARG A 157 -10.59 7.56 3.96
CA ARG A 157 -11.39 8.73 3.58
C ARG A 157 -11.20 9.90 4.55
N ALA A 158 -11.22 9.63 5.86
CA ALA A 158 -10.98 10.65 6.87
C ALA A 158 -9.56 11.24 6.77
N THR A 159 -8.57 10.40 6.48
CA THR A 159 -7.17 10.81 6.31
C THR A 159 -7.00 11.67 5.06
N GLY A 160 -7.58 11.28 3.92
CA GLY A 160 -7.59 12.07 2.70
C GLY A 160 -8.20 13.45 2.91
N LEU A 161 -9.37 13.53 3.57
CA LEU A 161 -10.01 14.81 3.92
C LEU A 161 -9.12 15.67 4.84
N ALA A 162 -8.54 15.07 5.88
CA ALA A 162 -7.66 15.79 6.81
C ALA A 162 -6.40 16.33 6.11
N MET A 163 -5.84 15.56 5.17
CA MET A 163 -4.70 16.00 4.34
C MET A 163 -5.10 17.15 3.40
N HIS A 164 -6.26 17.06 2.76
CA HIS A 164 -6.81 18.12 1.89
C HIS A 164 -6.98 19.44 2.66
N ASP A 165 -7.49 19.37 3.89
CA ASP A 165 -7.69 20.53 4.77
C ASP A 165 -6.38 21.04 5.41
N GLY A 166 -5.24 20.36 5.18
CA GLY A 166 -3.96 20.68 5.81
C GLY A 166 -3.94 20.42 7.33
N ASN A 167 -4.88 19.64 7.85
CA ASN A 167 -5.03 19.36 9.27
C ASN A 167 -4.08 18.26 9.75
N GLN A 168 -2.79 18.61 9.88
CA GLN A 168 -1.72 17.68 10.28
C GLN A 168 -1.95 17.02 11.64
N GLY A 169 -2.62 17.71 12.57
CA GLY A 169 -3.00 17.14 13.87
C GLY A 169 -3.96 15.97 13.71
N MET A 170 -5.00 16.13 12.88
CA MET A 170 -5.95 15.05 12.59
C MET A 170 -5.28 13.89 11.84
N VAL A 171 -4.43 14.18 10.84
CA VAL A 171 -3.67 13.14 10.12
C VAL A 171 -2.86 12.29 11.11
N THR A 172 -2.20 12.91 12.08
CA THR A 172 -1.43 12.21 13.10
C THR A 172 -2.31 11.29 13.96
N GLU A 173 -3.48 11.74 14.39
CA GLU A 173 -4.40 10.92 15.19
C GLU A 173 -4.99 9.77 14.36
N LEU A 174 -5.31 9.98 13.08
CA LEU A 174 -5.81 8.94 12.20
C LEU A 174 -4.75 7.88 11.90
N MET A 175 -3.48 8.26 11.74
CA MET A 175 -2.37 7.30 11.64
C MET A 175 -2.26 6.43 12.90
N ARG A 176 -2.45 6.99 14.10
CA ARG A 176 -2.46 6.19 15.34
C ARG A 176 -3.67 5.27 15.42
N LEU A 177 -4.85 5.74 15.00
CA LEU A 177 -6.06 4.93 14.92
C LEU A 177 -5.83 3.73 13.99
N ARG A 178 -5.20 3.94 12.83
CA ARG A 178 -4.87 2.88 11.87
C ARG A 178 -3.99 1.79 12.49
N GLU A 179 -2.92 2.17 13.19
CA GLU A 179 -2.08 1.18 13.90
C GLU A 179 -2.89 0.41 14.95
N ALA A 180 -3.75 1.09 15.72
CA ALA A 180 -4.62 0.43 16.70
C ALA A 180 -5.62 -0.54 16.05
N ILE A 181 -6.12 -0.21 14.85
CA ILE A 181 -6.98 -1.12 14.05
C ILE A 181 -6.20 -2.37 13.66
N TYR A 182 -4.95 -2.24 13.23
CA TYR A 182 -4.11 -3.38 12.87
C TYR A 182 -3.84 -4.29 14.07
N ASP A 183 -3.52 -3.68 15.22
CA ASP A 183 -3.29 -4.42 16.46
C ASP A 183 -4.54 -5.16 16.89
N PHE A 184 -5.70 -4.49 16.89
CA PHE A 184 -6.97 -5.12 17.23
C PHE A 184 -7.32 -6.28 16.29
N ALA A 185 -7.06 -6.14 14.99
CA ALA A 185 -7.35 -7.17 14.00
C ALA A 185 -6.45 -8.41 14.11
N PHE A 186 -5.23 -8.25 14.64
CA PHE A 186 -4.20 -9.31 14.66
C PHE A 186 -3.54 -9.51 16.03
N GLU A 187 -4.22 -9.11 17.10
CA GLU A 187 -3.73 -9.29 18.46
C GLU A 187 -3.33 -10.75 18.69
N ALA A 188 -2.04 -10.94 19.00
CA ALA A 188 -1.52 -12.18 19.57
C ALA A 188 -2.30 -12.51 20.86
N PRO A 189 -2.53 -13.80 21.20
CA PRO A 189 -3.38 -14.14 22.33
C PRO A 189 -2.89 -13.46 23.60
N VAL A 190 -3.75 -12.63 24.19
CA VAL A 190 -3.59 -12.11 25.54
C VAL A 190 -3.29 -13.32 26.44
N ARG A 191 -2.05 -13.46 26.91
CA ARG A 191 -1.75 -14.45 27.94
C ARG A 191 -2.67 -14.12 29.12
N PRO A 192 -3.52 -15.05 29.58
CA PRO A 192 -4.32 -14.80 30.76
C PRO A 192 -3.37 -14.48 31.92
N PRO A 193 -3.75 -13.57 32.83
CA PRO A 193 -2.95 -13.32 34.03
C PRO A 193 -2.81 -14.65 34.78
N GLY A 194 -1.55 -15.07 34.95
CA GLY A 194 -1.19 -16.23 35.77
C GLY A 194 -1.26 -15.93 37.26
#